data_AF-A0A6A5HHD4-F1
#
_entry.id   AF-A0A6A5HHD4-F1
#
_cell.length_a   1.000
_cell.length_b   1.000
_cell.length_c   1.000
_cell.angle_alpha   90.00
_cell.angle_beta   90.00
_cell.angle_gamma   90.00
#
_symmetry.space_group_name_H-M   'P 1'
#
loop_
_entity.id
_entity.type
_entity.pdbx_description
1 polymer ?
#
loop_
_entity_poly.entity_id
_entity_poly.type
_entity_poly.pdbx_seq_one_letter_code
_entity_poly.pdbx_strand_id
1 'polypeptide(L)'
;MSEENDKDNLVSEEQEETAGNKTGSHDGYRNEIVEKMLEEVLEKQRNFEQIHENMLKEVMEDQKNIKKSNTEIVEKLCSLESELQLIRDDLKPKSVKAGVPKETDDEDETDSESENESVTIPTSGKCFVLKHVFKNVSNLKEDEYRLSEAEEHYGIEWRMYVRRTKEHLEFYLHCLKSMDTANWTIETQRKHVLVSNRVENEVMESIRIFDKESRSWGYPEFIKWDVLEKDFLVDDKLTAEIHVKIKKTTGIYKDNLRNFDKTMEEFSDVVLVVNEEKFYVLKLYLAAHSPYFKALFLGNYNDSKKSQIKLTGIDADDFQKYIEVLYGESAIDEFTVEGLLLVADMYDTSMVILKCEQFLLKESKKTLKKKLQMSMKYHLEALNKQCRKEIKSVADIKSVLPGDIRDLDPSITTEFLEIALSIQ
;
A
#
# COMPACT_ATOMS: atom_id res chain seq x y z
N MET A 1 -74.22 50.49 -28.83
CA MET A 1 -74.25 49.15 -29.45
C MET A 1 -72.82 48.78 -29.78
N SER A 2 -72.37 47.64 -29.21
CA SER A 2 -71.18 46.82 -29.54
C SER A 2 -69.80 47.52 -29.48
N GLU A 3 -68.97 47.31 -28.45
CA GLU A 3 -68.17 46.10 -28.07
C GLU A 3 -66.71 46.29 -28.54
N GLU A 4 -65.75 46.49 -27.62
CA GLU A 4 -64.76 45.51 -27.08
C GLU A 4 -63.48 45.42 -27.95
N ASN A 5 -62.24 45.22 -27.47
CA ASN A 5 -61.66 45.08 -26.13
C ASN A 5 -60.13 45.28 -26.23
N ASP A 6 -59.57 45.81 -25.13
CA ASP A 6 -58.25 45.66 -24.49
C ASP A 6 -57.06 44.95 -25.16
N LYS A 7 -55.87 45.52 -24.91
CA LYS A 7 -54.83 44.87 -24.07
C LYS A 7 -53.78 45.86 -23.56
N ASP A 8 -53.76 46.01 -22.24
CA ASP A 8 -52.72 46.63 -21.40
C ASP A 8 -51.34 45.95 -21.55
N ASN A 9 -50.23 46.71 -21.49
CA ASN A 9 -49.52 46.93 -20.21
C ASN A 9 -48.35 47.94 -20.33
N LEU A 10 -48.27 48.76 -19.27
CA LEU A 10 -47.33 49.83 -18.86
C LEU A 10 -45.82 49.46 -18.92
N VAL A 11 -44.79 50.33 -18.86
CA VAL A 11 -44.51 51.79 -18.81
C VAL A 11 -42.96 51.85 -18.90
N SER A 12 -42.35 52.41 -19.95
CA SER A 12 -41.88 53.79 -20.16
C SER A 12 -40.70 54.25 -19.29
N GLU A 13 -39.58 54.49 -19.97
CA GLU A 13 -38.31 55.09 -19.55
C GLU A 13 -38.24 56.57 -19.98
N GLU A 14 -37.42 57.32 -19.24
CA GLU A 14 -36.66 58.53 -19.61
C GLU A 14 -37.36 59.89 -19.89
N GLN A 15 -37.00 60.92 -19.09
CA GLN A 15 -36.09 62.01 -19.52
C GLN A 15 -35.78 63.05 -18.40
N GLU A 16 -34.48 63.37 -18.30
CA GLU A 16 -33.78 64.66 -18.00
C GLU A 16 -34.42 65.78 -17.15
N GLU A 17 -33.71 66.27 -16.11
CA GLU A 17 -32.89 67.50 -16.11
C GLU A 17 -32.32 67.87 -14.71
N THR A 18 -31.26 68.69 -14.72
CA THR A 18 -30.23 68.95 -13.71
C THR A 18 -30.57 69.92 -12.55
N ALA A 19 -29.96 69.74 -11.36
CA ALA A 19 -29.68 70.80 -10.38
C ALA A 19 -28.44 70.48 -9.51
N GLY A 20 -27.51 71.42 -9.40
CA GLY A 20 -26.21 71.25 -8.73
C GLY A 20 -26.18 71.50 -7.21
N ASN A 21 -24.98 71.23 -6.66
CA ASN A 21 -24.43 71.53 -5.33
C ASN A 21 -24.74 70.60 -4.14
N LYS A 22 -23.80 69.67 -3.85
CA LYS A 22 -23.01 69.56 -2.58
C LYS A 22 -22.28 68.20 -2.52
N THR A 23 -21.04 68.10 -3.01
CA THR A 23 -20.19 66.90 -2.75
C THR A 23 -18.70 67.25 -2.59
N GLY A 24 -18.37 68.39 -1.97
CA GLY A 24 -16.98 68.80 -1.72
C GLY A 24 -16.32 68.28 -0.44
N SER A 25 -16.89 67.29 0.27
CA SER A 25 -16.37 66.84 1.58
C SER A 25 -16.37 65.33 1.81
N HIS A 26 -16.96 64.53 0.90
CA HIS A 26 -17.07 63.08 1.10
C HIS A 26 -15.92 62.30 0.43
N ASP A 27 -15.22 62.92 -0.53
CA ASP A 27 -14.17 62.27 -1.32
C ASP A 27 -12.80 62.29 -0.61
N GLY A 28 -12.46 63.38 0.09
CA GLY A 28 -11.23 63.49 0.87
C GLY A 28 -11.18 62.55 2.09
N TYR A 29 -12.30 62.42 2.81
CA TYR A 29 -12.40 61.48 3.94
C TYR A 29 -12.37 60.01 3.50
N ARG A 30 -12.89 59.68 2.31
CA ARG A 30 -12.80 58.32 1.75
C ARG A 30 -11.36 58.00 1.35
N ASN A 31 -10.63 58.93 0.74
CA ASN A 31 -9.23 58.72 0.39
C ASN A 31 -8.34 58.51 1.62
N GLU A 32 -8.54 59.27 2.69
CA GLU A 32 -7.77 59.10 3.95
C GLU A 32 -8.00 57.72 4.61
N ILE A 33 -9.22 57.19 4.55
CA ILE A 33 -9.55 55.87 5.08
C ILE A 33 -8.90 54.77 4.21
N VAL A 34 -8.94 54.92 2.88
CA VAL A 34 -8.34 53.97 1.95
C VAL A 34 -6.82 53.96 2.08
N GLU A 35 -6.17 55.12 2.25
CA GLU A 35 -4.73 55.20 2.48
C GLU A 35 -4.30 54.49 3.77
N LYS A 36 -5.03 54.70 4.88
CA LYS A 36 -4.76 53.97 6.14
C LYS A 36 -4.95 52.46 6.00
N MET A 37 -6.03 52.02 5.32
CA MET A 37 -6.24 50.59 5.05
C MET A 37 -5.13 50.00 4.19
N LEU A 38 -4.65 50.73 3.19
CA LEU A 38 -3.56 50.29 2.33
C LEU A 38 -2.24 50.18 3.12
N GLU A 39 -1.98 51.12 4.02
CA GLU A 39 -0.79 51.12 4.88
C GLU A 39 -0.81 49.94 5.86
N GLU A 40 -1.95 49.64 6.49
CA GLU A 40 -2.13 48.45 7.32
C GLU A 40 -1.95 47.14 6.53
N VAL A 41 -2.45 47.07 5.30
CA VAL A 41 -2.28 45.90 4.43
C VAL A 41 -0.81 45.71 4.05
N LEU A 42 -0.11 46.80 3.71
CA LEU A 42 1.32 46.75 3.40
C LEU A 42 2.18 46.36 4.60
N GLU A 43 1.81 46.77 5.80
CA GLU A 43 2.50 46.36 7.03
C GLU A 43 2.27 44.88 7.34
N LYS A 44 1.04 44.38 7.19
CA LYS A 44 0.74 42.94 7.32
C LYS A 44 1.47 42.10 6.27
N GLN A 45 1.57 42.59 5.03
CA GLN A 45 2.31 41.93 3.96
C GLN A 45 3.80 41.82 4.30
N ARG A 46 4.42 42.91 4.76
CA ARG A 46 5.83 42.90 5.22
C ARG A 46 6.07 41.96 6.39
N ASN A 47 5.15 41.92 7.35
CA ASN A 47 5.24 40.99 8.49
C ASN A 47 5.13 39.53 8.03
N PHE A 48 4.24 39.24 7.08
CA PHE A 48 4.10 37.89 6.51
C PHE A 48 5.36 37.46 5.75
N GLU A 49 5.94 38.36 4.95
CA GLU A 49 7.19 38.11 4.22
C GLU A 49 8.34 37.82 5.18
N GLN A 50 8.46 38.58 6.27
CA GLN A 50 9.49 38.36 7.29
C GLN A 50 9.32 37.01 8.01
N ILE A 51 8.08 36.63 8.35
CA ILE A 51 7.78 35.33 8.96
C ILE A 51 8.13 34.19 7.99
N HIS A 52 7.76 34.34 6.72
CA HIS A 52 8.08 33.36 5.69
C HIS A 52 9.59 33.21 5.50
N GLU A 53 10.35 34.32 5.45
CA GLU A 53 11.81 34.28 5.32
C GLU A 53 12.48 33.61 6.54
N ASN A 54 11.97 33.86 7.74
CA ASN A 54 12.48 33.24 8.96
C ASN A 54 12.21 31.72 8.98
N MET A 55 10.99 31.29 8.61
CA MET A 55 10.69 29.86 8.46
C MET A 55 11.58 29.20 7.40
N LEU A 56 11.83 29.89 6.28
CA LEU A 56 12.69 29.36 5.22
C LEU A 56 14.13 29.16 5.71
N LYS A 57 14.65 30.10 6.51
CA LYS A 57 15.99 29.98 7.12
C LYS A 57 16.07 28.81 8.10
N GLU A 58 15.05 28.61 8.93
CA GLU A 58 14.97 27.49 9.89
C GLU A 58 14.95 26.14 9.16
N VAL A 59 14.07 25.99 8.15
CA VAL A 59 13.99 24.78 7.32
C VAL A 59 15.32 24.48 6.61
N MET A 60 16.00 25.51 6.11
CA MET A 60 17.29 25.35 5.44
C MET A 60 18.40 24.88 6.40
N GLU A 61 18.40 25.36 7.65
CA GLU A 61 19.36 24.91 8.66
C GLU A 61 19.07 23.47 9.12
N ASP A 62 17.79 23.11 9.29
CA ASP A 62 17.37 21.74 9.59
C ASP A 62 17.76 20.77 8.46
N GLN A 63 17.55 21.16 7.20
CA GLN A 63 17.99 20.38 6.05
C GLN A 63 19.51 20.17 6.04
N LYS A 64 20.29 21.19 6.42
CA LYS A 64 21.74 21.09 6.52
C LYS A 64 22.18 20.14 7.63
N ASN A 65 21.50 20.19 8.79
CA ASN A 65 21.74 19.28 9.91
C ASN A 65 21.39 17.83 9.56
N ILE A 66 20.25 17.61 8.90
CA ILE A 66 19.84 16.29 8.41
C ILE A 66 20.86 15.75 7.41
N LYS A 67 21.29 16.57 6.45
CA LYS A 67 22.29 16.16 5.45
C LYS A 67 23.61 15.74 6.09
N LYS A 68 24.04 16.47 7.13
CA LYS A 68 25.24 16.11 7.90
C LYS A 68 25.06 14.76 8.62
N SER A 69 23.96 14.59 9.34
CA SER A 69 23.63 13.34 10.03
C SER A 69 23.58 12.14 9.07
N ASN A 70 22.94 12.30 7.91
CA ASN A 70 22.86 11.27 6.88
C ASN A 70 24.24 10.89 6.33
N THR A 71 25.14 11.87 6.17
CA THR A 71 26.52 11.61 5.73
C THR A 71 27.26 10.76 6.78
N GLU A 72 27.12 11.10 8.07
CA GLU A 72 27.73 10.33 9.17
C GLU A 72 27.15 8.90 9.27
N ILE A 73 25.84 8.72 9.01
CA ILE A 73 25.20 7.39 8.98
C ILE A 73 25.73 6.56 7.81
N VAL A 74 25.85 7.15 6.62
CA VAL A 74 26.38 6.45 5.43
C VAL A 74 27.83 6.01 5.65
N GLU A 75 28.67 6.87 6.23
CA GLU A 75 30.06 6.52 6.58
C GLU A 75 30.13 5.33 7.55
N LYS A 76 29.26 5.31 8.58
CA LYS A 76 29.18 4.18 9.52
C LYS A 76 28.71 2.89 8.84
N LEU A 77 27.73 2.97 7.93
CA LEU A 77 27.25 1.82 7.18
C LEU A 77 28.34 1.25 6.26
N CYS A 78 29.09 2.10 5.55
CA CYS A 78 30.22 1.64 4.72
C CYS A 78 31.34 1.00 5.57
N SER A 79 31.56 1.50 6.78
CA SER A 79 32.51 0.89 7.73
C SER A 79 32.03 -0.51 8.16
N LEU A 80 30.76 -0.65 8.55
CA LEU A 80 30.16 -1.94 8.93
C LEU A 80 30.17 -2.95 7.77
N GLU A 81 29.88 -2.48 6.56
CA GLU A 81 29.94 -3.32 5.35
C GLU A 81 31.35 -3.88 5.13
N SER A 82 32.38 -3.05 5.34
CA SER A 82 33.78 -3.48 5.24
C SER A 82 34.14 -4.54 6.28
N GLU A 83 33.66 -4.39 7.53
CA GLU A 83 33.86 -5.39 8.59
C GLU A 83 33.15 -6.73 8.30
N LEU A 84 31.90 -6.68 7.80
CA LEU A 84 31.16 -7.88 7.41
C LEU A 84 31.82 -8.60 6.23
N GLN A 85 32.44 -7.87 5.31
CA GLN A 85 33.16 -8.46 4.20
C GLN A 85 34.42 -9.21 4.66
N LEU A 86 35.15 -8.68 5.66
CA LEU A 86 36.28 -9.39 6.28
C LEU A 86 35.83 -10.70 6.94
N ILE A 87 34.71 -10.69 7.68
CA ILE A 87 34.15 -11.89 8.31
C ILE A 87 33.73 -12.92 7.24
N ARG A 88 33.11 -12.48 6.15
CA ARG A 88 32.73 -13.34 5.03
C ARG A 88 33.94 -14.01 4.37
N ASP A 89 35.04 -13.27 4.21
CA ASP A 89 36.25 -13.81 3.60
C ASP A 89 36.98 -14.81 4.52
N ASP A 90 36.91 -14.64 5.84
CA ASP A 90 37.42 -15.61 6.83
C ASP A 90 36.58 -16.90 6.91
N LEU A 91 35.29 -16.83 6.58
CA LEU A 91 34.37 -17.98 6.57
C LEU A 91 34.41 -18.79 5.26
N LYS A 92 35.20 -18.39 4.25
CA LYS A 92 35.38 -19.21 3.04
C LYS A 92 36.09 -20.53 3.39
N PRO A 93 35.53 -21.70 3.04
CA PRO A 93 36.15 -22.98 3.36
C PRO A 93 37.50 -23.13 2.65
N LYS A 94 38.57 -23.39 3.43
CA LYS A 94 39.88 -23.77 2.90
C LYS A 94 39.78 -25.16 2.27
N SER A 95 39.68 -25.22 0.95
CA SER A 95 39.72 -26.50 0.22
C SER A 95 41.13 -27.11 0.29
N VAL A 96 41.22 -28.29 0.90
CA VAL A 96 42.40 -29.15 0.84
C VAL A 96 42.43 -29.80 -0.54
N LYS A 97 43.48 -29.51 -1.32
CA LYS A 97 43.75 -30.19 -2.60
C LYS A 97 44.34 -31.58 -2.33
N ALA A 98 43.64 -32.62 -2.78
CA ALA A 98 44.25 -33.90 -3.15
C ALA A 98 44.08 -34.06 -4.67
N GLY A 99 45.21 -34.16 -5.41
CA GLY A 99 45.21 -34.58 -6.81
C GLY A 99 44.97 -36.10 -6.92
N VAL A 100 44.68 -36.73 -8.05
CA VAL A 100 45.13 -36.66 -9.48
C VAL A 100 44.29 -37.76 -10.21
N PRO A 101 44.17 -37.90 -11.56
CA PRO A 101 43.87 -36.99 -12.67
C PRO A 101 42.63 -37.42 -13.52
N LYS A 102 42.30 -36.56 -14.51
CA LYS A 102 41.34 -36.66 -15.62
C LYS A 102 41.33 -37.97 -16.43
N GLU A 103 40.15 -38.34 -16.91
CA GLU A 103 39.85 -38.58 -18.34
C GLU A 103 38.46 -37.99 -18.68
N THR A 104 38.30 -37.65 -19.95
CA THR A 104 37.27 -36.84 -20.60
C THR A 104 36.04 -37.65 -21.02
N ASP A 105 34.86 -37.01 -21.13
CA ASP A 105 34.08 -36.85 -22.37
C ASP A 105 32.63 -36.37 -22.06
N ASP A 106 32.30 -35.22 -22.66
CA ASP A 106 31.05 -34.75 -23.28
C ASP A 106 29.63 -34.92 -22.69
N GLU A 107 28.90 -33.78 -22.81
CA GLU A 107 27.44 -33.56 -22.97
C GLU A 107 26.51 -33.89 -21.79
N ASP A 108 25.88 -32.87 -21.18
CA ASP A 108 24.58 -32.31 -21.60
C ASP A 108 23.96 -31.44 -20.48
N GLU A 109 23.05 -30.55 -20.88
CA GLU A 109 22.33 -29.55 -20.07
C GLU A 109 21.62 -30.13 -18.82
N THR A 110 21.68 -29.40 -17.70
CA THR A 110 20.54 -29.06 -16.81
C THR A 110 21.05 -28.44 -15.50
N ASP A 111 21.02 -27.11 -15.37
CA ASP A 111 21.17 -26.44 -14.07
C ASP A 111 19.84 -26.54 -13.32
N SER A 112 19.70 -27.60 -12.52
CA SER A 112 18.76 -27.67 -11.42
C SER A 112 19.45 -27.19 -10.15
N GLU A 113 19.34 -25.91 -9.83
CA GLU A 113 19.71 -25.41 -8.50
C GLU A 113 18.55 -25.70 -7.52
N SER A 114 18.70 -26.79 -6.79
CA SER A 114 17.93 -27.08 -5.59
C SER A 114 18.44 -26.20 -4.44
N GLU A 115 17.70 -25.14 -4.11
CA GLU A 115 17.90 -24.41 -2.86
C GLU A 115 17.01 -25.00 -1.77
N ASN A 116 17.64 -25.62 -0.78
CA ASN A 116 16.99 -26.02 0.47
C ASN A 116 16.93 -24.82 1.42
N GLU A 117 15.71 -24.45 1.76
CA GLU A 117 15.22 -23.87 3.02
C GLU A 117 15.97 -22.70 3.67
N SER A 118 15.46 -21.50 3.40
CA SER A 118 15.11 -20.57 4.48
C SER A 118 13.64 -20.14 4.34
N VAL A 119 12.81 -20.47 5.33
CA VAL A 119 11.39 -20.13 5.39
C VAL A 119 11.23 -18.64 5.75
N THR A 120 11.42 -17.77 4.77
CA THR A 120 10.92 -16.39 4.80
C THR A 120 10.82 -15.87 3.37
N ILE A 121 9.60 -15.77 2.86
CA ILE A 121 9.33 -15.03 1.62
C ILE A 121 9.71 -13.56 1.90
N PRO A 122 10.43 -12.86 1.00
CA PRO A 122 10.72 -11.44 1.17
C PRO A 122 9.41 -10.64 1.35
N THR A 123 9.33 -9.86 2.41
CA THR A 123 8.16 -9.06 2.84
C THR A 123 7.79 -7.89 1.92
N SER A 124 8.50 -7.71 0.80
CA SER A 124 8.20 -6.65 -0.17
C SER A 124 7.05 -7.04 -1.12
N GLY A 125 6.07 -6.16 -1.27
CA GLY A 125 4.95 -6.31 -2.22
C GLY A 125 3.62 -6.69 -1.57
N LYS A 126 2.70 -7.25 -2.37
CA LYS A 126 1.36 -7.68 -1.90
C LYS A 126 1.39 -9.06 -1.23
N CYS A 127 1.96 -9.13 -0.02
CA CYS A 127 2.09 -10.36 0.75
C CYS A 127 1.26 -10.32 2.04
N PHE A 128 0.62 -11.43 2.38
CA PHE A 128 -0.10 -11.61 3.64
C PHE A 128 -0.22 -13.09 4.02
N VAL A 129 -0.51 -13.35 5.30
CA VAL A 129 -0.73 -14.69 5.83
C VAL A 129 -2.11 -14.74 6.46
N LEU A 130 -2.96 -15.66 5.99
CA LEU A 130 -4.17 -16.02 6.71
C LEU A 130 -3.82 -17.12 7.70
N LYS A 131 -4.28 -17.01 8.94
CA LYS A 131 -4.03 -18.01 9.99
C LYS A 131 -5.31 -18.32 10.74
N HIS A 132 -5.61 -19.61 10.88
CA HIS A 132 -6.83 -20.04 11.55
C HIS A 132 -6.63 -21.31 12.37
N VAL A 133 -7.38 -21.43 13.46
CA VAL A 133 -7.44 -22.65 14.28
C VAL A 133 -8.84 -23.22 14.18
N PHE A 134 -9.00 -24.23 13.32
CA PHE A 134 -10.25 -24.98 13.22
C PHE A 134 -10.44 -25.82 14.47
N LYS A 135 -11.63 -25.77 15.06
CA LYS A 135 -11.98 -26.48 16.29
C LYS A 135 -12.94 -27.61 15.99
N ASN A 136 -12.93 -28.65 16.83
CA ASN A 136 -13.87 -29.77 16.74
C ASN A 136 -13.75 -30.52 15.40
N VAL A 137 -12.52 -30.72 14.93
CA VAL A 137 -12.21 -31.23 13.59
C VAL A 137 -12.44 -32.73 13.50
N SER A 138 -12.17 -33.48 14.57
CA SER A 138 -12.45 -34.92 14.66
C SER A 138 -13.93 -35.26 14.41
N ASN A 139 -14.84 -34.35 14.75
CA ASN A 139 -16.28 -34.49 14.56
C ASN A 139 -16.78 -33.99 13.20
N LEU A 140 -15.89 -33.53 12.32
CA LEU A 140 -16.26 -33.09 10.97
C LEU A 140 -16.77 -34.29 10.18
N LYS A 141 -18.01 -34.21 9.67
CA LYS A 141 -18.60 -35.28 8.85
C LYS A 141 -18.07 -35.24 7.43
N GLU A 142 -18.21 -36.34 6.71
CA GLU A 142 -17.91 -36.39 5.27
C GLU A 142 -18.70 -35.29 4.53
N ASP A 143 -18.01 -34.61 3.60
CA ASP A 143 -18.45 -33.44 2.83
C ASP A 143 -18.76 -32.16 3.64
N GLU A 144 -18.62 -32.19 4.96
CA GLU A 144 -18.76 -31.00 5.80
C GLU A 144 -17.52 -30.12 5.69
N TYR A 145 -17.74 -28.80 5.56
CA TYR A 145 -16.67 -27.81 5.52
C TYR A 145 -16.69 -26.89 6.73
N ARG A 146 -15.51 -26.37 7.09
CA ARG A 146 -15.33 -25.33 8.11
C ARG A 146 -14.62 -24.15 7.48
N LEU A 147 -15.15 -22.96 7.73
CA LEU A 147 -14.66 -21.70 7.19
C LEU A 147 -13.87 -20.97 8.27
N SER A 148 -12.80 -20.28 7.89
CA SER A 148 -12.24 -19.21 8.71
C SER A 148 -13.10 -17.95 8.63
N GLU A 149 -12.83 -17.02 9.54
CA GLU A 149 -13.24 -15.62 9.36
C GLU A 149 -12.63 -15.05 8.08
N ALA A 150 -13.29 -14.03 7.52
CA ALA A 150 -12.77 -13.29 6.38
C ALA A 150 -11.81 -12.18 6.84
N GLU A 151 -10.71 -12.02 6.11
CA GLU A 151 -9.71 -10.97 6.34
C GLU A 151 -9.51 -10.14 5.07
N GLU A 152 -9.49 -8.82 5.21
CA GLU A 152 -9.30 -7.90 4.10
C GLU A 152 -7.81 -7.63 3.87
N HIS A 153 -7.35 -7.90 2.65
CA HIS A 153 -6.00 -7.58 2.18
C HIS A 153 -6.06 -6.98 0.77
N TYR A 154 -5.49 -5.78 0.63
CA TYR A 154 -5.42 -5.03 -0.62
C TYR A 154 -6.80 -4.80 -1.25
N GLY A 155 -7.76 -4.41 -0.42
CA GLY A 155 -9.14 -4.15 -0.83
C GLY A 155 -9.96 -5.41 -1.17
N ILE A 156 -9.42 -6.60 -0.92
CA ILE A 156 -10.09 -7.87 -1.24
C ILE A 156 -10.25 -8.67 0.04
N GLU A 157 -11.45 -9.20 0.27
CA GLU A 157 -11.68 -10.15 1.35
C GLU A 157 -11.24 -11.56 0.94
N TRP A 158 -10.53 -12.22 1.84
CA TRP A 158 -10.05 -13.58 1.68
C TRP A 158 -10.46 -14.42 2.89
N ARG A 159 -10.71 -15.70 2.66
CA ARG A 159 -10.86 -16.68 3.75
C ARG A 159 -10.33 -18.02 3.33
N MET A 160 -10.05 -18.87 4.30
CA MET A 160 -9.72 -20.27 4.05
C MET A 160 -10.85 -21.18 4.48
N TYR A 161 -10.87 -22.39 3.94
CA TYR A 161 -11.74 -23.43 4.44
C TYR A 161 -11.11 -24.81 4.30
N VAL A 162 -11.54 -25.71 5.18
CA VAL A 162 -11.21 -27.12 5.11
C VAL A 162 -12.50 -27.92 4.93
N ARG A 163 -12.43 -29.04 4.21
CA ARG A 163 -13.56 -29.95 3.99
C ARG A 163 -13.10 -31.38 4.16
N ARG A 164 -13.87 -32.21 4.85
CA ARG A 164 -13.57 -33.64 4.95
C ARG A 164 -14.10 -34.36 3.71
N THR A 165 -13.28 -35.17 3.07
CA THR A 165 -13.75 -36.24 2.18
C THR A 165 -13.61 -37.59 2.88
N LYS A 166 -13.97 -38.68 2.21
CA LYS A 166 -13.88 -40.03 2.78
C LYS A 166 -12.50 -40.35 3.36
N GLU A 167 -11.43 -40.00 2.64
CA GLU A 167 -10.06 -40.41 2.97
C GLU A 167 -9.11 -39.24 3.24
N HIS A 168 -9.48 -38.01 2.86
CA HIS A 168 -8.58 -36.86 2.92
C HIS A 168 -9.26 -35.62 3.53
N LEU A 169 -8.44 -34.69 4.00
CA LEU A 169 -8.83 -33.31 4.22
C LEU A 169 -8.52 -32.49 2.96
N GLU A 170 -9.50 -31.72 2.54
CA GLU A 170 -9.37 -30.65 1.56
C GLU A 170 -8.97 -29.36 2.24
N PHE A 171 -8.10 -28.56 1.62
CA PHE A 171 -7.71 -27.25 2.13
C PHE A 171 -7.63 -26.21 1.01
N TYR A 172 -8.39 -25.12 1.15
CA TYR A 172 -8.62 -24.14 0.09
C TYR A 172 -8.51 -22.69 0.59
N LEU A 173 -8.02 -21.83 -0.30
CA LEU A 173 -8.14 -20.38 -0.24
C LEU A 173 -9.33 -19.93 -1.09
N HIS A 174 -10.15 -19.03 -0.55
CA HIS A 174 -11.33 -18.47 -1.19
C HIS A 174 -11.23 -16.94 -1.29
N CYS A 175 -11.44 -16.42 -2.49
CA CYS A 175 -11.49 -14.99 -2.80
C CYS A 175 -12.93 -14.47 -2.79
N LEU A 176 -13.21 -13.50 -1.92
CA LEU A 176 -14.55 -12.93 -1.70
C LEU A 176 -14.83 -11.66 -2.52
N LYS A 177 -14.01 -11.33 -3.53
CA LYS A 177 -14.25 -10.17 -4.43
C LYS A 177 -15.66 -10.17 -5.04
N SER A 178 -16.33 -9.00 -5.02
CA SER A 178 -17.69 -8.81 -5.54
C SER A 178 -17.80 -9.15 -7.04
N MET A 179 -18.96 -9.64 -7.46
CA MET A 179 -19.29 -10.01 -8.84
C MET A 179 -19.68 -8.82 -9.73
N ASP A 180 -18.94 -7.72 -9.62
CA ASP A 180 -19.12 -6.58 -10.51
C ASP A 180 -18.82 -7.03 -11.95
N THR A 181 -19.39 -6.40 -12.97
CA THR A 181 -19.30 -6.84 -14.39
C THR A 181 -17.90 -6.74 -15.01
N ALA A 182 -16.89 -6.33 -14.25
CA ALA A 182 -15.51 -6.26 -14.73
C ALA A 182 -14.88 -7.66 -14.81
N ASN A 183 -14.17 -7.92 -15.92
CA ASN A 183 -13.31 -9.09 -16.06
C ASN A 183 -12.07 -8.88 -15.19
N TRP A 184 -12.16 -9.26 -13.91
CA TRP A 184 -11.05 -9.16 -12.98
C TRP A 184 -10.28 -10.48 -12.88
N THR A 185 -8.97 -10.38 -12.67
CA THR A 185 -8.11 -11.54 -12.36
C THR A 185 -7.12 -11.19 -11.26
N ILE A 186 -6.78 -12.19 -10.43
CA ILE A 186 -5.76 -12.08 -9.37
C ILE A 186 -4.85 -13.29 -9.46
N GLU A 187 -3.64 -13.12 -9.99
CA GLU A 187 -2.60 -14.15 -9.97
C GLU A 187 -1.93 -14.18 -8.59
N THR A 188 -1.91 -15.34 -7.96
CA THR A 188 -1.35 -15.54 -6.62
C THR A 188 -0.36 -16.69 -6.61
N GLN A 189 0.74 -16.52 -5.89
CA GLN A 189 1.56 -17.62 -5.38
C GLN A 189 1.12 -17.91 -3.95
N ARG A 190 0.79 -19.17 -3.65
CA ARG A 190 0.15 -19.55 -2.38
C ARG A 190 0.82 -20.78 -1.79
N LYS A 191 1.21 -20.69 -0.53
CA LYS A 191 1.73 -21.80 0.26
C LYS A 191 0.73 -22.13 1.37
N HIS A 192 0.09 -23.29 1.25
CA HIS A 192 -0.85 -23.83 2.24
C HIS A 192 -0.04 -24.66 3.23
N VAL A 193 -0.25 -24.42 4.52
CA VAL A 193 0.52 -25.04 5.61
C VAL A 193 -0.43 -25.55 6.68
N LEU A 194 -0.34 -26.84 7.02
CA LEU A 194 -0.86 -27.35 8.28
C LEU A 194 0.28 -27.40 9.29
N VAL A 195 0.07 -26.76 10.44
CA VAL A 195 1.10 -26.59 11.46
C VAL A 195 0.99 -27.72 12.48
N SER A 196 2.09 -28.42 12.72
CA SER A 196 2.21 -29.41 13.80
C SER A 196 3.35 -29.04 14.74
N ASN A 197 3.19 -29.38 16.02
CA ASN A 197 4.28 -29.36 17.00
C ASN A 197 4.86 -30.76 17.26
N ARG A 198 4.39 -31.79 16.54
CA ARG A 198 4.79 -33.19 16.70
C ARG A 198 5.62 -33.69 15.52
N VAL A 199 5.29 -33.22 14.32
CA VAL A 199 5.91 -33.59 13.04
C VAL A 199 6.25 -32.32 12.27
N GLU A 200 6.98 -32.48 11.17
CA GLU A 200 7.17 -31.40 10.19
C GLU A 200 5.82 -30.92 9.64
N ASN A 201 5.75 -29.64 9.30
CA ASN A 201 4.53 -29.05 8.76
C ASN A 201 4.20 -29.65 7.39
N GLU A 202 2.92 -29.91 7.13
CA GLU A 202 2.48 -30.33 5.80
C GLU A 202 2.32 -29.09 4.92
N VAL A 203 2.96 -29.08 3.75
CA VAL A 203 3.09 -27.89 2.91
C VAL A 203 2.76 -28.22 1.46
N MET A 204 1.91 -27.40 0.84
CA MET A 204 1.72 -27.42 -0.62
C MET A 204 1.74 -26.00 -1.20
N GLU A 205 2.47 -25.83 -2.31
CA GLU A 205 2.65 -24.54 -2.96
C GLU A 205 2.21 -24.58 -4.43
N SER A 206 1.49 -23.54 -4.86
CA SER A 206 1.09 -23.39 -6.26
C SER A 206 0.82 -21.94 -6.64
N ILE A 207 0.96 -21.67 -7.94
CA ILE A 207 0.48 -20.45 -8.57
C ILE A 207 -0.91 -20.71 -9.15
N ARG A 208 -1.88 -19.84 -8.82
CA ARG A 208 -3.25 -19.90 -9.34
C ARG A 208 -3.80 -18.50 -9.59
N ILE A 209 -4.68 -18.42 -10.58
CA ILE A 209 -5.39 -17.19 -10.96
C ILE A 209 -6.82 -17.30 -10.44
N PHE A 210 -7.22 -16.34 -9.61
CA PHE A 210 -8.61 -16.16 -9.22
C PHE A 210 -9.31 -15.25 -10.22
N ASP A 211 -10.55 -15.58 -10.53
CA ASP A 211 -11.44 -14.80 -11.36
C ASP A 211 -12.90 -15.06 -10.93
N LYS A 212 -13.85 -14.59 -11.73
CA LYS A 212 -15.28 -14.78 -11.48
C LYS A 212 -15.72 -16.25 -11.45
N GLU A 213 -15.09 -17.11 -12.25
CA GLU A 213 -15.43 -18.54 -12.38
C GLU A 213 -14.67 -19.38 -11.34
N SER A 214 -13.44 -18.99 -11.03
CA SER A 214 -12.48 -19.72 -10.20
C SER A 214 -12.14 -18.96 -8.92
N ARG A 215 -13.13 -18.84 -8.02
CA ARG A 215 -13.01 -18.09 -6.76
C ARG A 215 -12.38 -18.86 -5.60
N SER A 216 -12.19 -20.16 -5.76
CA SER A 216 -11.60 -21.04 -4.75
C SER A 216 -10.52 -21.87 -5.40
N TRP A 217 -9.35 -21.92 -4.76
CA TRP A 217 -8.27 -22.80 -5.18
C TRP A 217 -7.68 -23.49 -3.96
N GLY A 218 -7.29 -24.74 -4.11
CA GLY A 218 -6.80 -25.55 -3.00
C GLY A 218 -6.42 -26.93 -3.46
N TYR A 219 -6.34 -27.85 -2.52
CA TYR A 219 -5.91 -29.22 -2.76
C TYR A 219 -7.01 -30.18 -2.29
N PRO A 220 -7.63 -30.94 -3.22
CA PRO A 220 -8.63 -31.95 -2.90
C PRO A 220 -8.10 -33.08 -2.00
N GLU A 221 -6.80 -33.38 -2.12
CA GLU A 221 -6.12 -34.44 -1.37
C GLU A 221 -4.92 -33.84 -0.63
N PHE A 222 -5.17 -32.84 0.24
CA PHE A 222 -4.08 -32.14 0.94
C PHE A 222 -3.35 -33.07 1.91
N ILE A 223 -4.11 -33.81 2.73
CA ILE A 223 -3.55 -34.76 3.69
C ILE A 223 -4.56 -35.88 3.95
N LYS A 224 -4.07 -37.10 4.18
CA LYS A 224 -4.93 -38.23 4.59
C LYS A 224 -5.52 -37.98 5.97
N TRP A 225 -6.78 -38.39 6.15
CA TRP A 225 -7.53 -38.12 7.37
C TRP A 225 -6.92 -38.78 8.61
N ASP A 226 -6.43 -40.02 8.49
CA ASP A 226 -5.79 -40.77 9.57
C ASP A 226 -4.46 -40.13 10.03
N VAL A 227 -3.65 -39.65 9.08
CA VAL A 227 -2.42 -38.89 9.37
C VAL A 227 -2.76 -37.57 10.06
N LEU A 228 -3.76 -36.84 9.56
CA LEU A 228 -4.21 -35.59 10.17
C LEU A 228 -4.64 -35.78 11.63
N GLU A 229 -5.50 -36.76 11.89
CA GLU A 229 -6.00 -37.05 13.24
C GLU A 229 -4.89 -37.35 14.24
N LYS A 230 -3.87 -38.09 13.79
CA LYS A 230 -2.76 -38.53 14.64
C LYS A 230 -1.72 -37.42 14.85
N ASP A 231 -1.30 -36.76 13.79
CA ASP A 231 -0.07 -35.99 13.76
C ASP A 231 -0.31 -34.46 13.77
N PHE A 232 -1.50 -33.99 13.38
CA PHE A 232 -1.81 -32.54 13.25
C PHE A 232 -2.89 -32.03 14.20
N LEU A 233 -3.71 -32.90 14.82
CA LEU A 233 -4.70 -32.49 15.81
C LEU A 233 -4.10 -32.42 17.23
N VAL A 234 -4.21 -31.25 17.87
CA VAL A 234 -3.88 -31.02 19.28
C VAL A 234 -5.11 -30.49 20.00
N ASP A 235 -5.61 -31.22 21.00
CA ASP A 235 -6.87 -30.90 21.70
C ASP A 235 -8.06 -30.67 20.73
N ASP A 236 -8.13 -31.50 19.68
CA ASP A 236 -9.12 -31.40 18.60
C ASP A 236 -9.15 -30.04 17.88
N LYS A 237 -7.95 -29.44 17.76
CA LYS A 237 -7.71 -28.21 17.02
C LYS A 237 -6.70 -28.46 15.91
N LEU A 238 -7.00 -27.92 14.74
CA LEU A 238 -6.13 -27.90 13.57
C LEU A 238 -5.69 -26.47 13.29
N THR A 239 -4.39 -26.22 13.37
CA THR A 239 -3.80 -24.92 13.01
C THR A 239 -3.41 -24.93 11.54
N ALA A 240 -3.92 -23.96 10.79
CA ALA A 240 -3.71 -23.83 9.36
C ALA A 240 -3.29 -22.42 8.99
N GLU A 241 -2.37 -22.31 8.03
CA GLU A 241 -1.90 -21.06 7.48
C GLU A 241 -1.94 -21.10 5.95
N ILE A 242 -2.23 -19.95 5.33
CA ILE A 242 -2.04 -19.76 3.89
C ILE A 242 -1.24 -18.49 3.70
N HIS A 243 -0.01 -18.65 3.23
CA HIS A 243 0.87 -17.54 2.85
C HIS A 243 0.56 -17.18 1.40
N VAL A 244 0.16 -15.94 1.16
CA VAL A 244 -0.30 -15.46 -0.14
C VAL A 244 0.59 -14.31 -0.59
N LYS A 245 1.11 -14.43 -1.82
CA LYS A 245 1.74 -13.35 -2.56
C LYS A 245 0.92 -13.08 -3.82
N ILE A 246 0.30 -11.90 -3.90
CA ILE A 246 -0.36 -11.45 -5.11
C ILE A 246 0.73 -10.97 -6.09
N LYS A 247 0.80 -11.62 -7.26
CA LYS A 247 1.82 -11.33 -8.29
C LYS A 247 1.33 -10.29 -9.29
N LYS A 248 0.05 -10.39 -9.68
CA LYS A 248 -0.58 -9.51 -10.65
C LYS A 248 -2.07 -9.42 -10.37
N THR A 249 -2.60 -8.22 -10.48
CA THR A 249 -4.03 -7.93 -10.50
C THR A 249 -4.41 -7.23 -11.79
N THR A 250 -5.65 -7.42 -12.22
CA THR A 250 -6.21 -6.75 -13.39
C THR A 250 -7.68 -6.52 -13.14
N GLY A 251 -8.14 -5.29 -13.33
CA GLY A 251 -9.55 -4.91 -13.20
C GLY A 251 -10.10 -5.06 -11.78
N ILE A 252 -9.26 -5.05 -10.74
CA ILE A 252 -9.75 -5.22 -9.36
C ILE A 252 -10.35 -3.93 -8.78
N TYR A 253 -9.97 -2.78 -9.33
CA TYR A 253 -10.46 -1.46 -8.94
C TYR A 253 -11.56 -0.95 -9.88
N LYS A 254 -12.18 0.18 -9.50
CA LYS A 254 -13.07 0.93 -10.38
C LYS A 254 -12.32 1.46 -11.61
N ASP A 255 -13.09 1.89 -12.60
CA ASP A 255 -12.61 2.45 -13.86
C ASP A 255 -11.47 3.46 -13.68
N ASN A 256 -10.59 3.50 -14.68
CA ASN A 256 -9.50 4.47 -14.72
C ASN A 256 -10.06 5.88 -14.89
N LEU A 257 -9.62 6.78 -14.01
CA LEU A 257 -10.02 8.19 -14.00
C LEU A 257 -9.21 8.99 -15.01
N ARG A 258 -8.03 8.48 -15.40
CA ARG A 258 -7.13 9.14 -16.34
C ARG A 258 -6.39 8.13 -17.21
N ASN A 259 -6.22 8.45 -18.48
CA ASN A 259 -5.45 7.61 -19.40
C ASN A 259 -3.95 7.96 -19.31
N PHE A 260 -3.13 6.92 -19.31
CA PHE A 260 -1.66 6.98 -19.42
C PHE A 260 -1.14 6.02 -20.49
N ASP A 261 -2.02 5.58 -21.39
CA ASP A 261 -1.67 4.68 -22.48
C ASP A 261 -0.98 5.43 -23.63
N LYS A 262 -0.84 4.75 -24.77
CA LYS A 262 -0.18 5.31 -25.96
C LYS A 262 -0.81 6.61 -26.48
N THR A 263 -2.06 6.91 -26.16
CA THR A 263 -2.68 8.20 -26.53
C THR A 263 -1.99 9.40 -25.88
N MET A 264 -1.26 9.19 -24.78
CA MET A 264 -0.50 10.22 -24.08
C MET A 264 0.96 10.34 -24.53
N GLU A 265 1.39 9.59 -25.57
CA GLU A 265 2.78 9.55 -26.04
C GLU A 265 3.33 10.93 -26.41
N GLU A 266 2.53 11.79 -27.05
CA GLU A 266 2.96 13.15 -27.44
C GLU A 266 3.20 14.10 -26.25
N PHE A 267 2.64 13.78 -25.09
CA PHE A 267 2.74 14.58 -23.86
C PHE A 267 3.69 13.97 -22.82
N SER A 268 4.50 12.99 -23.23
CA SER A 268 5.33 12.18 -22.33
C SER A 268 6.78 12.16 -22.77
N ASP A 269 7.69 12.11 -21.80
CA ASP A 269 9.15 12.05 -22.02
C ASP A 269 9.77 10.72 -21.55
N VAL A 270 8.95 9.81 -21.01
CA VAL A 270 9.32 8.46 -20.62
C VAL A 270 8.14 7.50 -20.66
N VAL A 271 8.45 6.22 -20.92
CA VAL A 271 7.52 5.10 -20.78
C VAL A 271 7.94 4.22 -19.62
N LEU A 272 7.08 4.07 -18.62
CA LEU A 272 7.26 3.13 -17.52
C LEU A 272 6.51 1.84 -17.83
N VAL A 273 7.13 0.69 -17.57
CA VAL A 273 6.52 -0.62 -17.82
C VAL A 273 6.31 -1.37 -16.51
N VAL A 274 5.06 -1.66 -16.19
CA VAL A 274 4.63 -2.40 -14.99
C VAL A 274 3.76 -3.57 -15.42
N ASN A 275 4.10 -4.80 -15.03
CA ASN A 275 3.36 -6.02 -15.39
C ASN A 275 2.98 -6.14 -16.89
N GLU A 276 3.89 -5.65 -17.76
CA GLU A 276 3.78 -5.56 -19.23
C GLU A 276 2.92 -4.40 -19.76
N GLU A 277 2.23 -3.67 -18.89
CA GLU A 277 1.48 -2.46 -19.22
C GLU A 277 2.42 -1.24 -19.30
N LYS A 278 2.14 -0.34 -20.25
CA LYS A 278 2.95 0.84 -20.55
C LYS A 278 2.25 2.11 -20.07
N PHE A 279 2.97 2.90 -19.29
CA PHE A 279 2.55 4.18 -18.75
C PHE A 279 3.39 5.30 -19.34
N TYR A 280 2.76 6.17 -20.11
CA TYR A 280 3.36 7.34 -20.75
C TYR A 280 3.22 8.53 -19.79
N VAL A 281 4.35 8.99 -19.25
CA VAL A 281 4.39 9.96 -18.14
C VAL A 281 5.54 10.97 -18.29
N LEU A 282 5.60 11.95 -17.38
CA LEU A 282 6.62 12.99 -17.33
C LEU A 282 7.66 12.73 -16.22
N LYS A 283 8.94 12.60 -16.59
CA LYS A 283 10.09 12.36 -15.69
C LYS A 283 10.15 13.41 -14.59
N LEU A 284 10.18 14.69 -14.98
CA LEU A 284 10.34 15.79 -14.03
C LEU A 284 9.15 15.91 -13.08
N TYR A 285 7.94 15.58 -13.55
CA TYR A 285 6.75 15.60 -12.71
C TYR A 285 6.85 14.54 -11.60
N LEU A 286 7.10 13.29 -11.98
CA LEU A 286 7.25 12.21 -10.99
C LEU A 286 8.46 12.46 -10.05
N ALA A 287 9.58 12.95 -10.58
CA ALA A 287 10.76 13.29 -9.79
C ALA A 287 10.51 14.43 -8.78
N ALA A 288 9.59 15.36 -9.08
CA ALA A 288 9.23 16.42 -8.14
C ALA A 288 8.46 15.89 -6.93
N HIS A 289 7.74 14.78 -7.08
CA HIS A 289 6.90 14.19 -6.03
C HIS A 289 7.53 12.99 -5.30
N SER A 290 8.58 12.40 -5.85
CA SER A 290 9.17 11.15 -5.36
C SER A 290 10.70 11.21 -5.44
N PRO A 291 11.42 11.12 -4.31
CA PRO A 291 12.87 10.96 -4.27
C PRO A 291 13.36 9.71 -5.02
N TYR A 292 12.57 8.63 -5.02
CA TYR A 292 12.86 7.44 -5.83
C TYR A 292 12.90 7.79 -7.32
N PHE A 293 11.85 8.41 -7.85
CA PHE A 293 11.80 8.80 -9.27
C PHE A 293 12.83 9.89 -9.60
N LYS A 294 13.14 10.78 -8.65
CA LYS A 294 14.23 11.74 -8.78
C LYS A 294 15.58 11.04 -8.97
N ALA A 295 15.89 10.04 -8.15
CA ALA A 295 17.10 9.26 -8.29
C ALA A 295 17.12 8.45 -9.59
N LEU A 296 15.99 7.85 -9.97
CA LEU A 296 15.85 7.06 -11.19
C LEU A 296 16.04 7.89 -12.47
N PHE A 297 15.44 9.07 -12.54
CA PHE A 297 15.42 9.89 -13.76
C PHE A 297 16.51 10.96 -13.82
N LEU A 298 16.92 11.52 -12.68
CA LEU A 298 17.90 12.61 -12.61
C LEU A 298 19.23 12.16 -12.00
N GLY A 299 19.34 10.91 -11.57
CA GLY A 299 20.60 10.31 -11.16
C GLY A 299 21.53 9.99 -12.33
N ASN A 300 22.80 9.73 -11.99
CA ASN A 300 23.85 9.40 -12.96
C ASN A 300 23.88 7.91 -13.33
N TYR A 301 22.71 7.27 -13.42
CA TYR A 301 22.58 5.85 -13.73
C TYR A 301 22.27 5.62 -15.21
N ASN A 302 22.54 4.43 -15.73
CA ASN A 302 22.23 4.11 -17.14
C ASN A 302 20.72 4.22 -17.45
N ASP A 303 19.86 4.03 -16.44
CA ASP A 303 18.41 4.09 -16.60
C ASP A 303 17.89 5.50 -16.86
N SER A 304 18.56 6.55 -16.37
CA SER A 304 18.10 7.94 -16.58
C SER A 304 18.06 8.34 -18.07
N LYS A 305 18.90 7.70 -18.89
CA LYS A 305 19.00 7.92 -20.34
C LYS A 305 18.02 7.08 -21.15
N LYS A 306 17.34 6.11 -20.55
CA LYS A 306 16.38 5.25 -21.26
C LYS A 306 15.07 6.01 -21.52
N SER A 307 14.47 5.74 -22.67
CA SER A 307 13.11 6.19 -23.02
C SER A 307 12.04 5.25 -22.48
N GLN A 308 12.40 3.99 -22.19
CA GLN A 308 11.53 2.99 -21.59
C GLN A 308 12.22 2.31 -20.40
N ILE A 309 11.55 2.30 -19.24
CA ILE A 309 12.10 1.77 -17.98
C ILE A 309 11.10 0.77 -17.38
N LYS A 310 11.57 -0.43 -17.03
CA LYS A 310 10.75 -1.45 -16.38
C LYS A 310 10.79 -1.24 -14.86
N LEU A 311 9.62 -1.23 -14.24
CA LEU A 311 9.47 -1.24 -12.79
C LEU A 311 9.05 -2.65 -12.35
N THR A 312 9.56 -3.08 -11.20
CA THR A 312 9.32 -4.42 -10.64
C THR A 312 8.85 -4.29 -9.19
N GLY A 313 8.08 -5.29 -8.72
CA GLY A 313 7.62 -5.34 -7.33
C GLY A 313 6.32 -4.57 -7.04
N ILE A 314 5.75 -3.91 -8.05
CA ILE A 314 4.45 -3.23 -7.98
C ILE A 314 3.48 -3.83 -8.99
N ASP A 315 2.19 -3.68 -8.71
CA ASP A 315 1.12 -4.06 -9.61
C ASP A 315 0.69 -2.90 -10.51
N ALA A 316 0.25 -3.19 -11.73
CA ALA A 316 -0.12 -2.17 -12.69
C ALA A 316 -1.43 -1.44 -12.33
N ASP A 317 -2.43 -2.13 -11.77
CA ASP A 317 -3.67 -1.50 -11.30
C ASP A 317 -3.36 -0.52 -10.15
N ASP A 318 -2.47 -0.89 -9.22
CA ASP A 318 -2.03 0.00 -8.14
C ASP A 318 -1.28 1.20 -8.69
N PHE A 319 -0.36 0.97 -9.64
CA PHE A 319 0.45 2.02 -10.23
C PHE A 319 -0.42 3.03 -10.98
N GLN A 320 -1.40 2.56 -11.74
CA GLN A 320 -2.42 3.37 -12.40
C GLN A 320 -3.15 4.27 -11.39
N LYS A 321 -3.66 3.71 -10.28
CA LYS A 321 -4.33 4.53 -9.25
C LYS A 321 -3.37 5.50 -8.56
N TYR A 322 -2.13 5.09 -8.35
CA TYR A 322 -1.10 5.92 -7.73
C TYR A 322 -0.79 7.17 -8.58
N ILE A 323 -0.57 7.00 -9.89
CA ILE A 323 -0.34 8.14 -10.79
C ILE A 323 -1.62 8.98 -10.96
N GLU A 324 -2.82 8.39 -10.96
CA GLU A 324 -4.08 9.15 -10.91
C GLU A 324 -4.10 10.11 -9.70
N VAL A 325 -3.74 9.66 -8.50
CA VAL A 325 -3.65 10.52 -7.30
C VAL A 325 -2.61 11.63 -7.47
N LEU A 326 -1.44 11.31 -8.02
CA LEU A 326 -0.39 12.30 -8.28
C LEU A 326 -0.86 13.39 -9.26
N TYR A 327 -1.66 13.02 -10.25
CA TYR A 327 -2.22 13.95 -11.24
C TYR A 327 -3.50 14.65 -10.76
N GLY A 328 -3.91 14.43 -9.51
CA GLY A 328 -4.98 15.17 -8.84
C GLY A 328 -6.34 14.46 -8.83
N GLU A 329 -6.44 13.24 -9.36
CA GLU A 329 -7.69 12.48 -9.37
C GLU A 329 -8.04 11.91 -8.01
N SER A 330 -9.34 11.72 -7.77
CA SER A 330 -9.89 11.15 -6.53
C SER A 330 -9.90 9.62 -6.54
N ALA A 331 -8.73 9.01 -6.75
CA ALA A 331 -8.58 7.55 -6.87
C ALA A 331 -8.49 6.79 -5.52
N ILE A 332 -8.53 7.49 -4.38
CA ILE A 332 -8.42 6.89 -3.04
C ILE A 332 -9.81 6.46 -2.55
N ASP A 333 -9.98 5.17 -2.27
CA ASP A 333 -11.19 4.64 -1.63
C ASP A 333 -10.90 3.39 -0.76
N GLU A 334 -11.95 2.72 -0.28
CA GLU A 334 -11.85 1.53 0.56
C GLU A 334 -11.06 0.38 -0.08
N PHE A 335 -11.02 0.31 -1.41
CA PHE A 335 -10.39 -0.78 -2.14
C PHE A 335 -8.96 -0.42 -2.52
N THR A 336 -8.70 0.83 -2.92
CA THR A 336 -7.40 1.25 -3.46
C THR A 336 -6.39 1.67 -2.39
N VAL A 337 -6.84 2.15 -1.22
CA VAL A 337 -5.97 2.82 -0.24
C VAL A 337 -4.76 1.99 0.22
N GLU A 338 -4.91 0.68 0.39
CA GLU A 338 -3.80 -0.18 0.83
C GLU A 338 -2.77 -0.43 -0.28
N GLY A 339 -3.21 -0.58 -1.53
CA GLY A 339 -2.32 -0.68 -2.70
C GLY A 339 -1.59 0.65 -2.97
N LEU A 340 -2.30 1.77 -2.82
CA LEU A 340 -1.72 3.11 -2.93
C LEU A 340 -0.65 3.37 -1.88
N LEU A 341 -0.89 3.00 -0.62
CA LEU A 341 0.09 3.10 0.45
C LEU A 341 1.33 2.25 0.17
N LEU A 342 1.15 1.03 -0.34
CA LEU A 342 2.27 0.17 -0.74
C LEU A 342 3.16 0.82 -1.81
N VAL A 343 2.55 1.38 -2.85
CA VAL A 343 3.31 2.03 -3.94
C VAL A 343 3.95 3.34 -3.45
N ALA A 344 3.23 4.13 -2.66
CA ALA A 344 3.72 5.41 -2.16
C ALA A 344 4.86 5.25 -1.14
N ASP A 345 4.83 4.21 -0.31
CA ASP A 345 5.94 3.83 0.57
C ASP A 345 7.16 3.39 -0.24
N MET A 346 6.97 2.50 -1.23
CA MET A 346 8.05 2.02 -2.10
C MET A 346 8.73 3.15 -2.90
N TYR A 347 7.96 4.14 -3.34
CA TYR A 347 8.46 5.27 -4.11
C TYR A 347 8.65 6.54 -3.30
N ASP A 348 8.59 6.47 -1.96
CA ASP A 348 8.82 7.59 -1.05
C ASP A 348 8.02 8.85 -1.44
N THR A 349 6.69 8.73 -1.47
CA THR A 349 5.80 9.79 -1.96
C THR A 349 4.92 10.30 -0.84
N SER A 350 5.50 11.14 0.03
CA SER A 350 4.86 11.60 1.27
C SER A 350 3.49 12.25 1.04
N MET A 351 3.33 12.96 -0.08
CA MET A 351 2.07 13.61 -0.43
C MET A 351 0.92 12.61 -0.67
N VAL A 352 1.20 11.45 -1.27
CA VAL A 352 0.20 10.38 -1.46
C VAL A 352 -0.08 9.67 -0.14
N ILE A 353 0.96 9.40 0.67
CA ILE A 353 0.83 8.81 2.01
C ILE A 353 -0.09 9.67 2.88
N LEU A 354 0.13 10.99 2.92
CA LEU A 354 -0.69 11.94 3.68
C LEU A 354 -2.15 11.94 3.23
N LYS A 355 -2.41 11.90 1.92
CA LYS A 355 -3.80 11.80 1.41
C LYS A 355 -4.47 10.48 1.82
N CYS A 356 -3.75 9.36 1.73
CA CYS A 356 -4.26 8.07 2.17
C CYS A 356 -4.56 8.05 3.66
N GLU A 357 -3.67 8.61 4.48
CA GLU A 357 -3.87 8.73 5.93
C GLU A 357 -5.10 9.59 6.26
N GLN A 358 -5.28 10.72 5.57
CA GLN A 358 -6.46 11.58 5.75
C GLN A 358 -7.77 10.86 5.40
N PHE A 359 -7.78 10.09 4.31
CA PHE A 359 -8.93 9.25 3.95
C PHE A 359 -9.23 8.22 5.05
N LEU A 360 -8.20 7.52 5.55
CA LEU A 360 -8.36 6.54 6.62
C LEU A 360 -8.91 7.14 7.92
N LEU A 361 -8.50 8.37 8.24
CA LEU A 361 -8.97 9.11 9.41
C LEU A 361 -10.42 9.60 9.28
N LYS A 362 -10.81 10.12 8.11
CA LYS A 362 -12.04 10.91 7.95
C LYS A 362 -13.18 10.16 7.28
N GLU A 363 -12.86 9.27 6.35
CA GLU A 363 -13.85 8.71 5.41
C GLU A 363 -13.94 7.20 5.49
N SER A 364 -12.82 6.52 5.79
CA SER A 364 -12.78 5.06 5.74
C SER A 364 -13.62 4.39 6.84
N LYS A 365 -14.34 3.34 6.44
CA LYS A 365 -15.15 2.43 7.26
C LYS A 365 -14.37 1.19 7.71
N LYS A 366 -13.07 1.10 7.42
CA LYS A 366 -12.23 -0.02 7.88
C LYS A 366 -12.28 -0.16 9.39
N THR A 367 -12.20 -1.40 9.85
CA THR A 367 -12.19 -1.73 11.27
C THR A 367 -10.98 -1.10 11.98
N LEU A 368 -11.11 -0.87 13.29
CA LEU A 368 -10.00 -0.37 14.11
C LEU A 368 -8.75 -1.26 13.97
N LYS A 369 -8.94 -2.59 13.96
CA LYS A 369 -7.87 -3.57 13.72
C LYS A 369 -7.14 -3.29 12.41
N LYS A 370 -7.86 -3.15 11.30
CA LYS A 370 -7.27 -2.92 9.98
C LYS A 370 -6.58 -1.56 9.89
N LYS A 371 -7.20 -0.49 10.42
CA LYS A 371 -6.59 0.85 10.46
C LYS A 371 -5.30 0.86 11.26
N LEU A 372 -5.29 0.20 12.43
CA LEU A 372 -4.09 0.08 13.26
C LEU A 372 -2.99 -0.69 12.52
N GLN A 373 -3.30 -1.87 11.95
CA GLN A 373 -2.35 -2.65 11.16
C GLN A 373 -1.72 -1.84 10.02
N MET A 374 -2.54 -1.12 9.24
CA MET A 374 -2.05 -0.27 8.16
C MET A 374 -1.21 0.90 8.67
N SER A 375 -1.63 1.52 9.78
CA SER A 375 -0.89 2.65 10.37
C SER A 375 0.51 2.25 10.83
N MET A 376 0.67 1.04 11.34
CA MET A 376 1.97 0.53 11.79
C MET A 376 2.81 0.13 10.58
N LYS A 377 2.21 -0.59 9.61
CA LYS A 377 2.91 -1.07 8.40
C LYS A 377 3.47 0.06 7.53
N TYR A 378 2.74 1.17 7.40
CA TYR A 378 3.13 2.30 6.55
C TYR A 378 3.49 3.57 7.36
N HIS A 379 3.77 3.42 8.65
CA HIS A 379 4.20 4.50 9.55
C HIS A 379 3.29 5.75 9.52
N LEU A 380 1.98 5.54 9.55
CA LEU A 380 0.95 6.60 9.54
C LEU A 380 0.72 7.11 10.97
N GLU A 381 1.52 8.08 11.40
CA GLU A 381 1.57 8.55 12.79
C GLU A 381 0.23 9.09 13.32
N ALA A 382 -0.48 9.89 12.52
CA ALA A 382 -1.73 10.51 12.95
C ALA A 382 -2.84 9.46 13.08
N LEU A 383 -2.90 8.51 12.13
CA LEU A 383 -3.81 7.37 12.20
C LEU A 383 -3.48 6.45 13.38
N ASN A 384 -2.22 6.10 13.57
CA ASN A 384 -1.77 5.27 14.68
C ASN A 384 -2.17 5.90 16.02
N LYS A 385 -1.87 7.19 16.20
CA LYS A 385 -2.25 7.95 17.40
C LYS A 385 -3.77 7.98 17.63
N GLN A 386 -4.56 8.09 16.56
CA GLN A 386 -6.02 8.05 16.66
C GLN A 386 -6.51 6.66 17.08
N CYS A 387 -6.02 5.60 16.43
CA CYS A 387 -6.36 4.22 16.79
C CYS A 387 -6.02 3.90 18.25
N ARG A 388 -4.86 4.35 18.74
CA ARG A 388 -4.44 4.16 20.15
C ARG A 388 -5.41 4.79 21.15
N LYS A 389 -5.99 5.96 20.85
CA LYS A 389 -6.99 6.60 21.74
C LYS A 389 -8.30 5.81 21.84
N GLU A 390 -8.59 4.97 20.86
CA GLU A 390 -9.80 4.15 20.83
C GLU A 390 -9.63 2.85 21.61
N ILE A 391 -8.39 2.39 21.83
CA ILE A 391 -8.06 1.21 22.65
C ILE A 391 -8.02 1.61 24.12
N LYS A 392 -9.04 1.21 24.89
CA LYS A 392 -9.22 1.64 26.29
C LYS A 392 -9.27 0.50 27.29
N SER A 393 -9.28 -0.74 26.82
CA SER A 393 -9.38 -1.92 27.65
C SER A 393 -8.55 -3.09 27.13
N VAL A 394 -8.28 -4.07 27.99
CA VAL A 394 -7.67 -5.35 27.61
C VAL A 394 -8.50 -6.08 26.55
N ALA A 395 -9.84 -5.91 26.56
CA ALA A 395 -10.71 -6.49 25.55
C ALA A 395 -10.46 -5.85 24.17
N ASP A 396 -10.29 -4.52 24.12
CA ASP A 396 -9.98 -3.80 22.88
C ASP A 396 -8.63 -4.27 22.32
N ILE A 397 -7.61 -4.41 23.17
CA ILE A 397 -6.30 -4.97 22.76
C ILE A 397 -6.48 -6.35 22.11
N LYS A 398 -7.21 -7.25 22.77
CA LYS A 398 -7.48 -8.59 22.23
C LYS A 398 -8.21 -8.56 20.88
N SER A 399 -9.03 -7.54 20.63
CA SER A 399 -9.76 -7.39 19.37
C SER A 399 -8.90 -6.91 18.20
N VAL A 400 -7.81 -6.18 18.47
CA VAL A 400 -6.92 -5.62 17.46
C VAL A 400 -5.65 -6.45 17.24
N LEU A 401 -5.28 -7.28 18.21
CA LEU A 401 -4.15 -8.20 18.06
C LEU A 401 -4.44 -9.29 17.00
N PRO A 402 -3.41 -9.75 16.26
CA PRO A 402 -3.50 -10.98 15.50
C PRO A 402 -3.69 -12.16 16.46
N GLY A 403 -4.20 -13.29 15.94
CA GLY A 403 -4.46 -14.47 16.75
C GLY A 403 -3.23 -15.03 17.47
N ASP A 404 -2.03 -14.77 16.93
CA ASP A 404 -0.75 -15.12 17.52
C ASP A 404 0.16 -13.89 17.55
N ILE A 405 0.62 -13.52 18.75
CA ILE A 405 1.46 -12.33 18.98
C ILE A 405 2.82 -12.46 18.28
N ARG A 406 3.29 -13.69 18.04
CA ARG A 406 4.54 -13.96 17.32
C ARG A 406 4.47 -13.55 15.85
N ASP A 407 3.26 -13.33 15.32
CA ASP A 407 3.04 -12.88 13.95
C ASP A 407 3.16 -11.34 13.84
N LEU A 408 3.35 -10.63 14.96
CA LEU A 408 3.66 -9.21 14.96
C LEU A 408 5.14 -9.01 14.62
N ASP A 409 5.42 -8.04 13.76
CA ASP A 409 6.78 -7.54 13.60
C ASP A 409 7.32 -7.07 14.98
N PRO A 410 8.61 -7.30 15.31
CA PRO A 410 9.17 -6.86 16.59
C PRO A 410 8.99 -5.36 16.88
N SER A 411 9.03 -4.50 15.85
CA SER A 411 8.75 -3.06 16.00
C SER A 411 7.30 -2.81 16.43
N ILE A 412 6.37 -3.56 15.83
CA ILE A 412 4.93 -3.54 16.11
C ILE A 412 4.62 -4.11 17.51
N THR A 413 5.37 -5.12 17.95
CA THR A 413 5.20 -5.75 19.28
C THR A 413 5.47 -4.76 20.41
N THR A 414 6.50 -3.93 20.26
CA THR A 414 6.85 -2.89 21.24
C THR A 414 5.72 -1.87 21.38
N GLU A 415 5.16 -1.44 20.25
CA GLU A 415 4.02 -0.53 20.23
C GLU A 415 2.79 -1.10 20.95
N PHE A 416 2.46 -2.39 20.76
CA PHE A 416 1.35 -3.02 21.49
C PHE A 416 1.60 -3.14 22.99
N LEU A 417 2.85 -3.41 23.40
CA LEU A 417 3.21 -3.46 24.81
C LEU A 417 3.03 -2.09 25.48
N GLU A 418 3.44 -1.01 24.80
CA GLU A 418 3.20 0.35 25.29
C GLU A 418 1.72 0.66 25.44
N ILE A 419 0.90 0.27 24.45
CA ILE A 419 -0.56 0.41 24.54
C ILE A 419 -1.08 -0.35 25.76
N ALA A 420 -0.68 -1.61 25.95
CA ALA A 420 -1.11 -2.42 27.09
C ALA A 420 -0.73 -1.80 28.45
N LEU A 421 0.47 -1.24 28.57
CA LEU A 421 0.94 -0.57 29.78
C LEU A 421 0.24 0.77 30.04
N SER A 422 -0.34 1.39 29.01
CA SER A 422 -1.06 2.67 29.15
C SER A 422 -2.49 2.52 29.66
N ILE A 423 -3.04 1.30 29.66
CA ILE A 423 -4.39 1.01 30.17
C ILE A 423 -4.31 0.82 31.68
N GLN A 424 -4.88 1.76 32.42
CA GLN A 424 -4.96 1.74 33.90
C GLN A 424 -6.11 0.88 34.42
#